data_AF-A0A1A8K458-F1
#
_entry.id   AF-A0A1A8K458-F1
#
_cell.length_a   1.000
_cell.length_b   1.000
_cell.length_c   1.000
_cell.angle_alpha   90.00
_cell.angle_beta   90.00
_cell.angle_gamma   90.00
#
_symmetry.space_group_name_H-M   'P 1'
#
loop_
_entity.id
_entity.type
_entity.pdbx_description
1 polymer ?
#
loop_
_entity_poly.entity_id
_entity_poly.type
_entity_poly.pdbx_seq_one_letter_code
_entity_poly.pdbx_strand_id
1 'polypeptide(L)'
;QKQLIALENKLKAEMDEHRLKLQKEVETQANNAYIELEKLAKRHAVQTEKEMKTALADEKKFQQQIVAQQKKELTTFLDTQKKQYKLCKEKIKEEMNEDHSTPKKEKQERLSKHKENMQHSQAEEEAHLLAQQRVFYERNCRAFKRKVMIKRHDVEQEQIREELNKKKTQKEMEHAMLIRHDESTQELEQRQLKTLQKLRMDLIRLQHQTELENQIEYNNRRERELHRKHVLELRQQPKNLKVLELQIKKQFQDTCKVQTKQYKALRHHQMEVTPKAEHKTVLKALKDEQTRKLAILAEQYEQSINEMMASQALRLDEAQEAECQALRQQLQQEMELLNAYQSKIKMQTEAQHEREQQKLEQKVSLRRAHLEQKIEEELGSLQKERTDRIKHLLERQEREIDSFDMESMRLGFSNLGTLDFPKDDYR
;
A
#
# COMPACT_ATOMS: atom_id res chain seq x y z
N GLN A 1 -9.10 17.22 23.90
CA GLN A 1 -7.89 16.42 24.23
C GLN A 1 -8.19 14.95 24.55
N LYS A 2 -9.04 14.60 25.54
CA LYS A 2 -9.37 13.19 25.86
C LYS A 2 -9.89 12.39 24.66
N GLN A 3 -10.75 12.98 23.82
CA GLN A 3 -11.28 12.34 22.60
C GLN A 3 -10.18 12.01 21.58
N LEU A 4 -9.18 12.88 21.41
CA LEU A 4 -8.05 12.64 20.50
C LEU A 4 -7.19 11.47 20.99
N ILE A 5 -6.85 11.44 22.27
CA ILE A 5 -6.06 10.35 22.88
C ILE A 5 -6.80 9.01 22.75
N ALA A 6 -8.11 9.00 23.01
CA ALA A 6 -8.93 7.81 22.85
C ALA A 6 -8.96 7.31 21.40
N LEU A 7 -9.07 8.24 20.44
CA LEU A 7 -8.99 7.90 19.02
C LEU A 7 -7.60 7.35 18.66
N GLU A 8 -6.51 8.02 19.03
CA GLU A 8 -5.14 7.58 18.76
C GLU A 8 -4.85 6.16 19.28
N ASN A 9 -5.32 5.84 20.50
CA ASN A 9 -5.20 4.49 21.06
C ASN A 9 -6.00 3.46 20.26
N LYS A 10 -7.21 3.81 19.81
CA LYS A 10 -8.03 2.94 18.96
C LYS A 10 -7.37 2.67 17.60
N LEU A 11 -6.85 3.72 16.96
CA LEU A 11 -6.16 3.61 15.68
C LEU A 11 -4.88 2.77 15.81
N LYS A 12 -4.15 2.92 16.93
CA LYS A 12 -2.98 2.07 17.23
C LYS A 12 -3.37 0.59 17.36
N ALA A 13 -4.44 0.28 18.09
CA ALA A 13 -4.92 -1.10 18.22
C ALA A 13 -5.35 -1.70 16.87
N GLU A 14 -6.04 -0.91 16.03
CA GLU A 14 -6.42 -1.32 14.66
C GLU A 14 -5.20 -1.62 13.78
N MET A 15 -4.13 -0.81 13.89
CA MET A 15 -2.86 -1.07 13.18
C MET A 15 -2.18 -2.36 13.63
N ASP A 16 -2.20 -2.64 14.94
CA ASP A 16 -1.58 -3.85 15.50
C ASP A 16 -2.37 -5.11 15.11
N GLU A 17 -3.70 -5.04 15.10
CA GLU A 17 -4.57 -6.11 14.59
C GLU A 17 -4.33 -6.36 13.09
N HIS A 18 -4.24 -5.29 12.29
CA HIS A 18 -3.93 -5.39 10.87
C HIS A 18 -2.58 -6.08 10.64
N ARG A 19 -1.52 -5.67 11.35
CA ARG A 19 -0.19 -6.31 11.27
C ARG A 19 -0.24 -7.80 11.62
N LEU A 20 -0.96 -8.16 12.67
CA LEU A 20 -1.11 -9.56 13.08
C LEU A 20 -1.84 -10.38 12.01
N LYS A 21 -2.86 -9.81 11.36
CA LYS A 21 -3.56 -10.45 10.25
C LYS A 21 -2.62 -10.69 9.07
N LEU A 22 -1.86 -9.67 8.65
CA LEU A 22 -0.90 -9.81 7.57
C LEU A 22 0.16 -10.88 7.88
N GLN A 23 0.70 -10.90 9.10
CA GLN A 23 1.64 -11.93 9.53
C GLN A 23 1.08 -13.35 9.39
N LYS A 24 -0.17 -13.57 9.82
CA LYS A 24 -0.83 -14.88 9.68
C LYS A 24 -1.02 -15.29 8.22
N GLU A 25 -1.32 -14.33 7.33
CA GLU A 25 -1.42 -14.60 5.89
C GLU A 25 -0.07 -15.04 5.30
N VAL A 26 1.03 -14.39 5.69
CA VAL A 26 2.40 -14.78 5.29
C VAL A 26 2.73 -16.19 5.77
N GLU A 27 2.48 -16.48 7.05
CA GLU A 27 2.75 -17.81 7.64
C GLU A 27 1.92 -18.90 6.94
N THR A 28 0.64 -18.62 6.66
CA THR A 28 -0.25 -19.54 5.95
C THR A 28 0.26 -19.80 4.53
N GLN A 29 0.64 -18.74 3.81
CA GLN A 29 1.17 -18.87 2.45
C GLN A 29 2.48 -19.66 2.43
N ALA A 30 3.39 -19.41 3.38
CA ALA A 30 4.64 -20.13 3.50
C ALA A 30 4.42 -21.63 3.78
N ASN A 31 3.51 -21.96 4.71
CA ASN A 31 3.14 -23.35 5.02
C ASN A 31 2.54 -24.06 3.80
N ASN A 32 1.64 -23.39 3.08
CA ASN A 32 1.06 -23.93 1.85
C ASN A 32 2.13 -24.16 0.77
N ALA A 33 3.05 -23.21 0.59
CA ALA A 33 4.15 -23.36 -0.36
C ALA A 33 5.05 -24.56 -0.01
N TYR A 34 5.38 -24.72 1.28
CA TYR A 34 6.17 -25.85 1.76
C TYR A 34 5.49 -27.19 1.46
N ILE A 35 4.20 -27.34 1.82
CA ILE A 35 3.42 -28.56 1.58
C ILE A 35 3.38 -28.91 0.09
N GLU A 36 3.18 -27.91 -0.76
CA GLU A 36 3.09 -28.10 -2.21
C GLU A 36 4.43 -28.51 -2.83
N LEU A 37 5.55 -27.97 -2.35
CA LEU A 37 6.89 -28.41 -2.78
C LEU A 37 7.20 -29.82 -2.29
N GLU A 38 6.84 -30.16 -1.06
CA GLU A 38 7.05 -31.50 -0.51
C GLU A 38 6.25 -32.56 -1.29
N LYS A 39 4.99 -32.26 -1.63
CA LYS A 39 4.17 -33.12 -2.49
C LYS A 39 4.79 -33.32 -3.88
N LEU A 40 5.31 -32.25 -4.48
CA LEU A 40 5.99 -32.32 -5.78
C LEU A 40 7.23 -33.21 -5.71
N ALA A 41 8.09 -33.00 -4.71
CA ALA A 41 9.29 -33.81 -4.50
C ALA A 41 8.95 -35.30 -4.29
N LYS A 42 7.93 -35.62 -3.47
CA LYS A 42 7.46 -37.00 -3.28
C LYS A 42 6.96 -37.62 -4.58
N ARG A 43 6.22 -36.86 -5.39
CA ARG A 43 5.74 -37.31 -6.70
C ARG A 43 6.91 -37.64 -7.64
N HIS A 44 7.92 -36.77 -7.70
CA HIS A 44 9.13 -36.99 -8.50
C HIS A 44 9.89 -38.24 -8.05
N ALA A 45 10.05 -38.45 -6.74
CA ALA A 45 10.70 -39.65 -6.21
C ALA A 45 9.96 -40.94 -6.61
N VAL A 46 8.63 -40.97 -6.47
CA VAL A 46 7.81 -42.13 -6.86
C VAL A 46 7.88 -42.39 -8.37
N GLN A 47 7.82 -41.35 -9.19
CA GLN A 47 7.91 -41.48 -10.65
C GLN A 47 9.28 -42.03 -11.07
N THR A 48 10.36 -41.52 -10.48
CA THR A 48 11.73 -41.97 -10.75
C THR A 48 11.91 -43.44 -10.36
N GLU A 49 11.40 -43.85 -9.20
CA GLU A 49 11.45 -45.26 -8.77
C GLU A 49 10.65 -46.16 -9.72
N LYS A 50 9.48 -45.71 -10.16
CA LYS A 50 8.63 -46.46 -11.10
C LYS A 50 9.35 -46.65 -12.44
N GLU A 51 9.94 -45.60 -12.99
CA GLU A 51 10.67 -45.69 -14.25
C GLU A 51 11.91 -46.58 -14.15
N MET A 52 12.64 -46.52 -13.05
CA MET A 52 13.77 -47.42 -12.80
C MET A 52 13.32 -48.89 -12.81
N LYS A 53 12.21 -49.21 -12.13
CA LYS A 53 11.64 -50.58 -12.12
C LYS A 53 11.17 -51.01 -13.51
N THR A 54 10.51 -50.13 -14.26
CA THR A 54 10.08 -50.40 -15.63
C THR A 54 11.26 -50.65 -16.55
N ALA A 55 12.30 -49.81 -16.49
CA ALA A 55 13.50 -49.97 -17.30
C ALA A 55 14.21 -51.30 -17.03
N LEU A 56 14.33 -51.71 -15.76
CA LEU A 56 14.91 -53.01 -15.39
C LEU A 56 14.07 -54.20 -15.87
N ALA A 57 12.74 -54.08 -15.83
CA ALA A 57 11.84 -55.13 -16.34
C ALA A 57 11.93 -55.25 -17.86
N ASP A 58 11.98 -54.12 -18.57
CA ASP A 58 12.11 -54.07 -20.03
C ASP A 58 13.48 -54.58 -20.48
N GLU A 59 14.56 -54.27 -19.75
CA GLU A 59 15.90 -54.82 -20.01
C GLU A 59 15.89 -56.35 -19.94
N LYS A 60 15.29 -56.93 -18.90
CA LYS A 60 15.18 -58.39 -18.76
C LYS A 60 14.38 -59.03 -19.88
N LYS A 61 13.24 -58.44 -20.26
CA LYS A 61 12.41 -58.93 -21.37
C LYS A 61 13.17 -58.88 -22.69
N PHE A 62 13.85 -57.76 -22.96
CA PHE A 62 14.65 -57.57 -24.16
C PHE A 62 15.79 -58.61 -24.25
N GLN A 63 16.52 -58.83 -23.15
CA GLN A 63 17.57 -59.85 -23.08
C GLN A 63 17.01 -61.27 -23.30
N GLN A 64 15.87 -61.60 -22.68
CA GLN A 64 15.22 -62.90 -22.86
C GLN A 64 14.78 -63.12 -24.31
N GLN A 65 14.25 -62.09 -24.98
CA GLN A 65 13.84 -62.17 -26.37
C GLN A 65 15.03 -62.46 -27.30
N ILE A 66 16.17 -61.78 -27.09
CA ILE A 66 17.40 -62.05 -27.86
C ILE A 66 17.87 -63.49 -27.64
N VAL A 67 17.96 -63.94 -26.39
CA VAL A 67 18.43 -65.30 -26.05
C VAL A 67 17.48 -66.36 -26.63
N ALA A 68 16.16 -66.15 -26.57
CA ALA A 68 15.18 -67.05 -27.15
C ALA A 68 15.34 -67.16 -28.68
N GLN A 69 15.55 -66.03 -29.36
CA GLN A 69 15.81 -65.99 -30.80
C GLN A 69 17.12 -66.70 -31.16
N GLN A 70 18.20 -66.44 -30.42
CA GLN A 70 19.50 -67.09 -30.61
C GLN A 70 19.43 -68.60 -30.43
N LYS A 71 18.68 -69.07 -29.42
CA LYS A 71 18.45 -70.50 -29.19
C LYS A 71 17.69 -71.15 -30.35
N LYS A 72 16.66 -70.48 -30.88
CA LYS A 72 15.89 -70.94 -32.04
C LYS A 72 16.77 -71.04 -33.29
N GLU A 73 17.59 -70.03 -33.56
CA GLU A 73 18.55 -70.00 -34.67
C GLU A 73 19.59 -71.12 -34.53
N LEU A 74 20.19 -71.29 -33.34
CA LEU A 74 21.16 -72.34 -33.07
C LEU A 74 20.55 -73.73 -33.27
N THR A 75 19.32 -73.95 -32.81
CA THR A 75 18.62 -75.23 -32.97
C THR A 75 18.39 -75.52 -34.46
N THR A 76 17.92 -74.54 -35.21
CA THR A 76 17.70 -74.64 -36.66
C THR A 76 19.01 -74.88 -37.43
N PHE A 77 20.09 -74.22 -37.00
CA PHE A 77 21.44 -74.39 -37.55
C PHE A 77 21.96 -75.81 -37.32
N LEU A 78 21.90 -76.32 -36.09
CA LEU A 78 22.33 -77.68 -35.75
C LEU A 78 21.53 -78.76 -36.48
N ASP A 79 20.22 -78.58 -36.62
CA ASP A 79 19.37 -79.51 -37.38
C ASP A 79 19.72 -79.50 -38.87
N THR A 80 20.07 -78.34 -39.42
CA THR A 80 20.56 -78.22 -40.80
C THR A 80 21.92 -78.91 -40.98
N GLN A 81 22.86 -78.69 -40.05
CA GLN A 81 24.15 -79.37 -40.04
C GLN A 81 24.01 -80.90 -39.99
N LYS A 82 23.12 -81.42 -39.15
CA LYS A 82 22.85 -82.87 -39.06
C LYS A 82 22.33 -83.44 -40.38
N LYS A 83 21.46 -82.71 -41.08
CA LYS A 83 20.95 -83.11 -42.41
C LYS A 83 22.06 -83.10 -43.46
N GLN A 84 22.87 -82.04 -43.50
CA GLN A 84 24.01 -81.95 -44.41
C GLN A 84 25.06 -83.02 -44.14
N TYR A 85 25.36 -83.30 -42.86
CA TYR A 85 26.27 -84.39 -42.47
C TYR A 85 25.79 -85.74 -43.00
N LYS A 86 24.50 -86.05 -42.89
CA LYS A 86 23.92 -87.28 -43.45
C LYS A 86 24.07 -87.32 -44.97
N LEU A 87 23.72 -86.26 -45.68
CA LEU A 87 23.79 -86.19 -47.14
C LEU A 87 25.23 -86.34 -47.66
N CYS A 88 26.18 -85.56 -47.12
CA CYS A 88 27.59 -85.66 -47.50
C CYS A 88 28.18 -87.03 -47.15
N LYS A 89 27.86 -87.59 -45.97
CA LYS A 89 28.31 -88.93 -45.58
C LYS A 89 27.82 -90.01 -46.53
N GLU A 90 26.59 -89.95 -47.03
CA GLU A 90 26.10 -90.90 -48.03
C GLU A 90 26.79 -90.69 -49.40
N LYS A 91 26.94 -89.45 -49.87
CA LYS A 91 27.69 -89.15 -51.11
C LYS A 91 29.12 -89.69 -51.11
N ILE A 92 29.87 -89.50 -50.02
CA ILE A 92 31.25 -90.00 -49.91
C ILE A 92 31.27 -91.53 -49.92
N LYS A 93 30.29 -92.20 -49.30
CA LYS A 93 30.19 -93.66 -49.36
C LYS A 93 29.89 -94.14 -50.79
N GLU A 94 29.03 -93.44 -51.52
CA GLU A 94 28.73 -93.71 -52.93
C GLU A 94 29.99 -93.55 -53.80
N GLU A 95 30.69 -92.41 -53.70
CA GLU A 95 31.97 -92.15 -54.39
C GLU A 95 33.05 -93.21 -54.05
N MET A 96 33.14 -93.63 -52.78
CA MET A 96 34.07 -94.69 -52.35
C MET A 96 33.67 -96.09 -52.85
N ASN A 97 32.40 -96.34 -53.16
CA ASN A 97 31.92 -97.61 -53.71
C ASN A 97 32.23 -97.71 -55.23
N GLU A 98 32.23 -96.59 -55.95
CA GLU A 98 32.53 -96.53 -57.39
C GLU A 98 34.03 -96.70 -57.70
N ASP A 99 34.94 -96.39 -56.76
CA ASP A 99 36.38 -96.57 -56.94
C ASP A 99 36.84 -98.00 -56.64
N HIS A 100 36.88 -98.89 -57.64
CA HIS A 100 37.25 -100.31 -57.44
C HIS A 100 38.76 -100.58 -57.25
N SER A 101 39.61 -99.56 -57.40
CA SER A 101 41.08 -99.73 -57.39
C SER A 101 41.74 -99.55 -56.02
N THR A 102 41.08 -98.83 -55.10
CA THR A 102 41.66 -98.44 -53.82
C THR A 102 41.49 -99.52 -52.74
N PRO A 103 42.56 -99.91 -52.00
CA PRO A 103 42.50 -100.93 -50.94
C PRO A 103 41.51 -100.59 -49.81
N LYS A 104 40.82 -101.60 -49.25
CA LYS A 104 39.83 -101.45 -48.17
C LYS A 104 40.34 -100.63 -46.96
N LYS A 105 41.61 -100.80 -46.57
CA LYS A 105 42.21 -100.11 -45.43
C LYS A 105 42.36 -98.60 -45.68
N GLU A 106 42.77 -98.20 -46.89
CA GLU A 106 42.85 -96.79 -47.28
C GLU A 106 41.48 -96.14 -47.43
N LYS A 107 40.48 -96.87 -47.95
CA LYS A 107 39.09 -96.36 -48.02
C LYS A 107 38.53 -96.06 -46.63
N GLN A 108 38.78 -96.95 -45.67
CA GLN A 108 38.36 -96.77 -44.27
C GLN A 108 39.02 -95.53 -43.65
N GLU A 109 40.32 -95.34 -43.88
CA GLU A 109 41.10 -94.21 -43.36
C GLU A 109 40.68 -92.87 -43.99
N ARG A 110 40.49 -92.84 -45.32
CA ARG A 110 39.96 -91.66 -46.03
C ARG A 110 38.56 -91.27 -45.54
N LEU A 111 37.67 -92.25 -45.36
CA LEU A 111 36.33 -92.01 -44.81
C LEU A 111 36.38 -91.49 -43.36
N SER A 112 37.32 -91.98 -42.55
CA SER A 112 37.53 -91.48 -41.18
C SER A 112 38.01 -90.03 -41.19
N LYS A 113 39.05 -89.73 -41.98
CA LYS A 113 39.62 -88.39 -42.12
C LYS A 113 38.59 -87.38 -42.65
N HIS A 114 37.74 -87.79 -43.60
CA HIS A 114 36.70 -86.92 -44.14
C HIS A 114 35.59 -86.63 -43.12
N LYS A 115 35.21 -87.61 -42.28
CA LYS A 115 34.28 -87.38 -41.16
C LYS A 115 34.86 -86.44 -40.11
N GLU A 116 36.13 -86.61 -39.78
CA GLU A 116 36.83 -85.75 -38.81
C GLU A 116 36.93 -84.30 -39.32
N ASN A 117 37.34 -84.10 -40.59
CA ASN A 117 37.37 -82.78 -41.22
C ASN A 117 35.97 -82.13 -41.28
N MET A 118 34.93 -82.90 -41.61
CA MET A 118 33.55 -82.41 -41.60
C MET A 118 33.10 -82.01 -40.19
N GLN A 119 33.38 -82.82 -39.18
CA GLN A 119 33.06 -82.49 -37.79
C GLN A 119 33.82 -81.26 -37.29
N HIS A 120 35.08 -81.12 -37.69
CA HIS A 120 35.89 -79.95 -37.37
C HIS A 120 35.33 -78.68 -38.01
N SER A 121 35.05 -78.70 -39.31
CA SER A 121 34.41 -77.59 -40.03
C SER A 121 33.04 -77.23 -39.43
N GLN A 122 32.25 -78.23 -39.05
CA GLN A 122 30.97 -78.03 -38.37
C GLN A 122 31.12 -77.37 -37.01
N ALA A 123 32.11 -77.79 -36.22
CA ALA A 123 32.42 -77.17 -34.93
C ALA A 123 32.94 -75.72 -35.09
N GLU A 124 33.73 -75.45 -36.12
CA GLU A 124 34.19 -74.09 -36.45
C GLU A 124 33.02 -73.16 -36.85
N GLU A 125 32.10 -73.63 -37.70
CA GLU A 125 30.91 -72.85 -38.07
C GLU A 125 29.97 -72.61 -36.89
N GLU A 126 29.77 -73.61 -36.01
CA GLU A 126 29.00 -73.45 -34.77
C GLU A 126 29.66 -72.42 -33.84
N ALA A 127 30.97 -72.52 -33.63
CA ALA A 127 31.73 -71.56 -32.83
C ALA A 127 31.64 -70.14 -33.40
N HIS A 128 31.68 -70.00 -34.73
CA HIS A 128 31.52 -68.73 -35.41
C HIS A 128 30.10 -68.15 -35.23
N LEU A 129 29.04 -68.95 -35.36
CA LEU A 129 27.67 -68.53 -35.07
C LEU A 129 27.50 -68.06 -33.62
N LEU A 130 28.01 -68.83 -32.66
CA LEU A 130 27.96 -68.47 -31.24
C LEU A 130 28.73 -67.17 -30.95
N ALA A 131 29.88 -66.97 -31.58
CA ALA A 131 30.64 -65.71 -31.47
C ALA A 131 29.85 -64.52 -32.03
N GLN A 132 29.19 -64.68 -33.19
CA GLN A 132 28.32 -63.64 -33.76
C GLN A 132 27.12 -63.33 -32.85
N GLN A 133 26.46 -64.36 -32.33
CA GLN A 133 25.36 -64.21 -31.38
C GLN A 133 25.80 -63.46 -30.11
N ARG A 134 26.98 -63.77 -29.57
CA ARG A 134 27.55 -63.06 -28.42
C ARG A 134 27.74 -61.57 -28.70
N VAL A 135 28.40 -61.22 -29.81
CA VAL A 135 28.61 -59.82 -30.21
C VAL A 135 27.28 -59.09 -30.43
N PHE A 136 26.31 -59.75 -31.08
CA PHE A 136 24.98 -59.20 -31.29
C PHE A 136 24.27 -58.90 -29.96
N TYR A 137 24.29 -59.85 -29.01
CA TYR A 137 23.68 -59.68 -27.69
C TYR A 137 24.32 -58.51 -26.93
N GLU A 138 25.65 -58.48 -26.85
CA GLU A 138 26.39 -57.47 -26.10
C GLU A 138 26.17 -56.06 -26.69
N ARG A 139 26.20 -55.93 -28.02
CA ARG A 139 25.90 -54.67 -28.72
C ARG A 139 24.48 -54.17 -28.47
N ASN A 140 23.50 -55.05 -28.58
CA ASN A 140 22.09 -54.68 -28.35
C ASN A 140 21.81 -54.32 -26.90
N CYS A 141 22.40 -55.03 -25.94
CA CYS A 141 22.30 -54.67 -24.52
C CYS A 141 22.91 -53.29 -24.26
N ARG A 142 24.06 -52.99 -24.87
CA ARG A 142 24.70 -51.67 -24.73
C ARG A 142 23.83 -50.56 -25.36
N ALA A 143 23.27 -50.79 -26.55
CA ALA A 143 22.35 -49.85 -27.19
C ALA A 143 21.08 -49.60 -26.33
N PHE A 144 20.51 -50.65 -25.76
CA PHE A 144 19.36 -50.54 -24.86
C PHE A 144 19.68 -49.70 -23.62
N LYS A 145 20.83 -49.93 -22.98
CA LYS A 145 21.29 -49.12 -21.84
C LYS A 145 21.44 -47.64 -22.19
N ARG A 146 21.98 -47.32 -23.37
CA ARG A 146 22.05 -45.93 -23.88
C ARG A 146 20.65 -45.31 -24.01
N LYS A 147 19.70 -46.06 -24.57
CA LYS A 147 18.30 -45.61 -24.75
C LYS A 147 17.60 -45.35 -23.41
N VAL A 148 17.82 -46.22 -22.41
CA VAL A 148 17.28 -46.03 -21.05
C VAL A 148 17.88 -44.79 -20.39
N MET A 149 19.20 -44.59 -20.52
CA MET A 149 19.89 -43.41 -19.99
C MET A 149 19.31 -42.11 -20.55
N ILE A 150 19.11 -42.02 -21.87
CA ILE A 150 18.51 -40.84 -22.52
C ILE A 150 17.08 -40.61 -22.01
N LYS A 151 16.25 -41.66 -21.94
CA LYS A 151 14.89 -41.54 -21.39
C LYS A 151 14.90 -41.02 -19.95
N ARG A 152 15.83 -41.48 -19.12
CA ARG A 152 16.00 -40.97 -17.74
C ARG A 152 16.38 -39.48 -17.75
N HIS A 153 17.27 -39.08 -18.65
CA HIS A 153 17.64 -37.67 -18.82
C HIS A 153 16.45 -36.79 -19.20
N ASP A 154 15.59 -37.25 -20.11
CA ASP A 154 14.37 -36.53 -20.52
C ASP A 154 13.43 -36.32 -19.33
N VAL A 155 13.26 -37.35 -18.49
CA VAL A 155 12.39 -37.27 -17.31
C VAL A 155 12.97 -36.33 -16.26
N GLU A 156 14.28 -36.37 -16.00
CA GLU A 156 14.95 -35.41 -15.12
C GLU A 156 14.79 -33.96 -15.61
N GLN A 157 14.85 -33.74 -16.93
CA GLN A 157 14.62 -32.43 -17.53
C GLN A 157 13.17 -31.95 -17.35
N GLU A 158 12.19 -32.84 -17.43
CA GLU A 158 10.79 -32.47 -17.18
C GLU A 158 10.56 -32.17 -15.69
N GLN A 159 11.12 -32.98 -14.79
CA GLN A 159 11.05 -32.75 -13.34
C GLN A 159 11.65 -31.40 -12.95
N ILE A 160 12.84 -31.04 -13.47
CA ILE A 160 13.45 -29.74 -13.15
C ILE A 160 12.62 -28.58 -13.70
N ARG A 161 11.97 -28.74 -14.87
CA ARG A 161 11.06 -27.74 -15.43
C ARG A 161 9.84 -27.56 -14.55
N GLU A 162 9.22 -28.65 -14.09
CA GLU A 162 8.06 -28.60 -13.19
C GLU A 162 8.43 -27.93 -11.86
N GLU A 163 9.56 -28.29 -11.24
CA GLU A 163 10.07 -27.66 -10.01
C GLU A 163 10.31 -26.16 -10.16
N LEU A 164 11.03 -25.77 -11.23
CA LEU A 164 11.35 -24.36 -11.48
C LEU A 164 10.09 -23.54 -11.77
N ASN A 165 9.11 -24.11 -12.47
CA ASN A 165 7.84 -23.46 -12.73
C ASN A 165 7.01 -23.33 -11.45
N LYS A 166 6.95 -24.38 -10.61
CA LYS A 166 6.25 -24.33 -9.31
C LYS A 166 6.88 -23.29 -8.39
N LYS A 167 8.21 -23.24 -8.30
CA LYS A 167 8.94 -22.22 -7.52
C LYS A 167 8.66 -20.81 -8.02
N LYS A 168 8.63 -20.61 -9.35
CA LYS A 168 8.24 -19.33 -9.96
C LYS A 168 6.82 -18.91 -9.55
N THR A 169 5.84 -19.78 -9.73
CA THR A 169 4.45 -19.48 -9.35
C THR A 169 4.30 -19.18 -7.87
N GLN A 170 5.00 -19.90 -6.99
CA GLN A 170 5.00 -19.60 -5.55
C GLN A 170 5.55 -18.22 -5.25
N LYS A 171 6.64 -17.82 -5.92
CA LYS A 171 7.25 -16.52 -5.69
C LYS A 171 6.41 -15.37 -6.25
N GLU A 172 5.75 -15.57 -7.40
CA GLU A 172 4.75 -14.64 -7.94
C GLU A 172 3.56 -14.46 -6.97
N MET A 173 3.07 -15.53 -6.35
CA MET A 173 2.03 -15.44 -5.33
C MET A 173 2.48 -14.67 -4.08
N GLU A 174 3.72 -14.87 -3.64
CA GLU A 174 4.31 -14.13 -2.51
C GLU A 174 4.42 -12.63 -2.84
N HIS A 175 4.93 -12.28 -4.03
CA HIS A 175 5.03 -10.89 -4.48
C HIS A 175 3.65 -10.22 -4.58
N ALA A 176 2.67 -10.88 -5.18
CA ALA A 176 1.30 -10.38 -5.26
C ALA A 176 0.66 -10.19 -3.87
N MET A 177 0.97 -11.08 -2.92
CA MET A 177 0.53 -10.92 -1.53
C MET A 177 1.18 -9.71 -0.87
N LEU A 178 2.51 -9.52 -1.00
CA LEU A 178 3.21 -8.37 -0.42
C LEU A 178 2.71 -7.02 -0.97
N ILE A 179 2.40 -6.97 -2.27
CA ILE A 179 1.79 -5.78 -2.91
C ILE A 179 0.42 -5.47 -2.29
N ARG A 180 -0.45 -6.48 -2.16
CA ARG A 180 -1.76 -6.31 -1.51
C ARG A 180 -1.65 -5.91 -0.04
N HIS A 181 -0.65 -6.44 0.67
CA HIS A 181 -0.36 -6.10 2.06
C HIS A 181 0.03 -4.61 2.18
N ASP A 182 0.93 -4.15 1.32
CA ASP A 182 1.34 -2.75 1.25
C ASP A 182 0.17 -1.81 0.94
N GLU A 183 -0.65 -2.14 -0.06
CA GLU A 183 -1.85 -1.39 -0.44
C GLU A 183 -2.86 -1.31 0.72
N SER A 184 -3.15 -2.45 1.35
CA SER A 184 -4.09 -2.48 2.49
C SER A 184 -3.58 -1.69 3.70
N THR A 185 -2.27 -1.75 3.97
CA THR A 185 -1.64 -0.92 5.01
C THR A 185 -1.69 0.57 4.66
N GLN A 186 -1.40 0.94 3.41
CA GLN A 186 -1.51 2.32 2.95
C GLN A 186 -2.93 2.87 3.11
N GLU A 187 -3.94 2.12 2.67
CA GLU A 187 -5.35 2.52 2.79
C GLU A 187 -5.74 2.74 4.25
N LEU A 188 -5.29 1.86 5.15
CA LEU A 188 -5.50 2.00 6.58
C LEU A 188 -4.82 3.27 7.10
N GLU A 189 -3.53 3.47 6.88
CA GLU A 189 -2.80 4.67 7.32
C GLU A 189 -3.47 5.98 6.83
N GLN A 190 -3.91 6.03 5.56
CA GLN A 190 -4.62 7.18 5.01
C GLN A 190 -5.98 7.41 5.68
N ARG A 191 -6.76 6.34 5.92
CA ARG A 191 -8.05 6.42 6.60
C ARG A 191 -7.89 6.92 8.03
N GLN A 192 -6.88 6.41 8.74
CA GLN A 192 -6.57 6.80 10.12
C GLN A 192 -6.18 8.28 10.19
N LEU A 193 -5.30 8.74 9.29
CA LEU A 193 -4.92 10.15 9.20
C LEU A 193 -6.14 11.04 8.95
N LYS A 194 -6.97 10.73 7.95
CA LYS A 194 -8.20 11.48 7.64
C LYS A 194 -9.15 11.53 8.83
N THR A 195 -9.31 10.43 9.56
CA THR A 195 -10.19 10.36 10.74
C THR A 195 -9.67 11.24 11.87
N LEU A 196 -8.36 11.21 12.12
CA LEU A 196 -7.71 12.05 13.13
C LEU A 196 -7.82 13.54 12.80
N GLN A 197 -7.52 13.92 11.55
CA GLN A 197 -7.63 15.30 11.06
C GLN A 197 -9.07 15.82 11.13
N LYS A 198 -10.04 14.98 10.76
CA LYS A 198 -11.47 15.33 10.88
C LYS A 198 -11.85 15.62 12.33
N LEU A 199 -11.50 14.74 13.27
CA LEU A 199 -11.80 14.97 14.70
C LEU A 199 -11.12 16.24 15.23
N ARG A 200 -9.87 16.52 14.82
CA ARG A 200 -9.18 17.77 15.18
C ARG A 200 -9.93 19.00 14.68
N MET A 201 -10.37 19.01 13.41
CA MET A 201 -11.15 20.12 12.85
C MET A 201 -12.51 20.28 13.52
N ASP A 202 -13.20 19.19 13.83
CA ASP A 202 -14.50 19.23 14.49
C ASP A 202 -14.37 19.79 15.93
N LEU A 203 -13.30 19.43 16.64
CA LEU A 203 -13.00 20.00 17.97
C LEU A 203 -12.66 21.50 17.90
N ILE A 204 -11.88 21.94 16.91
CA ILE A 204 -11.58 23.36 16.69
C ILE A 204 -12.86 24.13 16.36
N ARG A 205 -13.71 23.58 15.48
CA ARG A 205 -15.00 24.19 15.14
C ARG A 205 -15.88 24.34 16.38
N LEU A 206 -15.95 23.31 17.22
CA LEU A 206 -16.72 23.36 18.47
C LEU A 206 -16.15 24.43 19.42
N GLN A 207 -14.82 24.48 19.58
CA GLN A 207 -14.17 25.49 20.40
C GLN A 207 -14.48 26.91 19.89
N HIS A 208 -14.32 27.16 18.59
CA HIS A 208 -14.60 28.47 17.99
C HIS A 208 -16.06 28.89 18.18
N GLN A 209 -16.99 27.94 18.06
CA GLN A 209 -18.42 28.18 18.30
C GLN A 209 -18.68 28.61 19.75
N THR A 210 -18.11 27.90 20.72
CA THR A 210 -18.24 28.25 22.15
C THR A 210 -17.62 29.61 22.47
N GLU A 211 -16.45 29.93 21.89
CA GLU A 211 -15.81 31.24 22.05
C GLU A 211 -16.68 32.37 21.48
N LEU A 212 -17.28 32.16 20.31
CA LEU A 212 -18.18 33.13 19.68
C LEU A 212 -19.45 33.36 20.51
N GLU A 213 -20.07 32.29 20.99
CA GLU A 213 -21.24 32.36 21.88
C GLU A 213 -20.91 33.17 23.15
N ASN A 214 -19.78 32.87 23.79
CA ASN A 214 -19.31 33.62 24.96
C ASN A 214 -19.08 35.11 24.65
N GLN A 215 -18.49 35.44 23.49
CA GLN A 215 -18.25 36.83 23.10
C GLN A 215 -19.57 37.57 22.85
N ILE A 216 -20.56 36.94 22.22
CA ILE A 216 -21.88 37.52 22.00
C ILE A 216 -22.59 37.78 23.34
N GLU A 217 -22.53 36.83 24.28
CA GLU A 217 -23.09 36.99 25.62
C GLU A 217 -22.42 38.13 26.39
N TYR A 218 -21.10 38.24 26.31
CA TYR A 218 -20.32 39.33 26.89
C TYR A 218 -20.71 40.69 26.30
N ASN A 219 -20.78 40.80 24.96
CA ASN A 219 -21.20 42.02 24.27
C ASN A 219 -22.59 42.47 24.74
N ASN A 220 -23.57 41.56 24.72
CA ASN A 220 -24.94 41.82 25.17
C ASN A 220 -25.00 42.25 26.64
N ARG A 221 -24.11 41.72 27.50
CA ARG A 221 -24.03 42.12 28.90
C ARG A 221 -23.48 43.54 29.04
N ARG A 222 -22.41 43.89 28.31
CA ARG A 222 -21.82 45.23 28.32
C ARG A 222 -22.78 46.30 27.84
N GLU A 223 -23.54 46.04 26.77
CA GLU A 223 -24.57 46.94 26.28
C GLU A 223 -25.67 47.17 27.32
N ARG A 224 -26.11 46.11 28.01
CA ARG A 224 -27.09 46.22 29.11
C ARG A 224 -26.54 47.01 30.30
N GLU A 225 -25.28 46.84 30.66
CA GLU A 225 -24.61 47.62 31.72
C GLU A 225 -24.56 49.11 31.37
N LEU A 226 -24.20 49.45 30.12
CA LEU A 226 -24.18 50.84 29.64
C LEU A 226 -25.59 51.45 29.63
N HIS A 227 -26.58 50.72 29.10
CA HIS A 227 -27.97 51.19 29.08
C HIS A 227 -28.49 51.47 30.49
N ARG A 228 -28.19 50.62 31.47
CA ARG A 228 -28.56 50.85 32.89
C ARG A 228 -27.91 52.12 33.45
N LYS A 229 -26.64 52.38 33.11
CA LYS A 229 -25.93 53.60 33.50
C LYS A 229 -26.65 54.83 32.94
N HIS A 230 -26.98 54.84 31.64
CA HIS A 230 -27.66 55.95 30.98
C HIS A 230 -29.05 56.23 31.56
N VAL A 231 -29.84 55.18 31.83
CA VAL A 231 -31.15 55.30 32.49
C VAL A 231 -31.01 55.91 33.90
N LEU A 232 -29.96 55.55 34.64
CA LEU A 232 -29.72 56.12 35.96
C LEU A 232 -29.36 57.60 35.89
N GLU A 233 -28.53 58.01 34.93
CA GLU A 233 -28.18 59.42 34.70
C GLU A 233 -29.40 60.26 34.32
N LEU A 234 -30.26 59.76 33.42
CA LEU A 234 -31.52 60.41 33.06
C LEU A 234 -32.44 60.57 34.27
N ARG A 235 -32.50 59.57 35.16
CA ARG A 235 -33.27 59.68 36.43
C ARG A 235 -32.70 60.71 37.39
N GLN A 236 -31.38 60.95 37.36
CA GLN A 236 -30.72 61.94 38.23
C GLN A 236 -30.76 63.36 37.63
N GLN A 237 -30.93 63.49 36.31
CA GLN A 237 -30.91 64.76 35.58
C GLN A 237 -31.84 65.82 36.18
N PRO A 238 -33.13 65.56 36.54
CA PRO A 238 -33.99 66.59 37.12
C PRO A 238 -33.47 67.17 38.45
N LYS A 239 -32.78 66.34 39.26
CA LYS A 239 -32.18 66.79 40.53
C LYS A 239 -31.03 67.75 40.27
N ASN A 240 -30.19 67.44 39.30
CA ASN A 240 -29.03 68.26 38.93
C ASN A 240 -29.49 69.59 38.32
N LEU A 241 -30.49 69.55 37.43
CA LEU A 241 -31.08 70.75 36.81
C LEU A 241 -31.70 71.69 37.85
N LYS A 242 -32.41 71.16 38.85
CA LYS A 242 -33.01 71.96 39.92
C LYS A 242 -31.98 72.76 40.74
N VAL A 243 -30.76 72.23 40.90
CA VAL A 243 -29.68 72.95 41.59
C VAL A 243 -29.20 74.14 40.75
N LEU A 244 -29.01 73.96 39.44
CA LEU A 244 -28.63 75.03 38.52
C LEU A 244 -29.75 76.09 38.40
N GLU A 245 -31.00 75.65 38.28
CA GLU A 245 -32.17 76.54 38.23
C GLU A 245 -32.23 77.44 39.48
N LEU A 246 -32.00 76.88 40.67
CA LEU A 246 -31.98 77.65 41.92
C LEU A 246 -30.86 78.70 41.93
N GLN A 247 -29.70 78.39 41.36
CA GLN A 247 -28.59 79.32 41.24
C GLN A 247 -28.91 80.48 40.29
N ILE A 248 -29.48 80.21 39.12
CA ILE A 248 -29.94 81.23 38.15
C ILE A 248 -31.02 82.10 38.79
N LYS A 249 -31.97 81.48 39.51
CA LYS A 249 -33.03 82.18 40.24
C LYS A 249 -32.48 83.12 41.31
N LYS A 250 -31.45 82.69 42.05
CA LYS A 250 -30.78 83.54 43.04
C LYS A 250 -30.11 84.75 42.37
N GLN A 251 -29.38 84.53 41.27
CA GLN A 251 -28.75 85.61 40.50
C GLN A 251 -29.78 86.62 39.96
N PHE A 252 -30.90 86.14 39.42
CA PHE A 252 -32.00 87.00 38.98
C PHE A 252 -32.59 87.83 40.13
N GLN A 253 -32.86 87.19 41.28
CA GLN A 253 -33.38 87.90 42.46
C GLN A 253 -32.42 88.99 42.94
N ASP A 254 -31.13 88.70 43.00
CA ASP A 254 -30.12 89.67 43.43
C ASP A 254 -29.97 90.83 42.43
N THR A 255 -30.05 90.54 41.12
CA THR A 255 -30.08 91.56 40.07
C THR A 255 -31.32 92.45 40.17
N CYS A 256 -32.51 91.87 40.38
CA CYS A 256 -33.75 92.62 40.62
C CYS A 256 -33.68 93.52 41.86
N LYS A 257 -33.05 93.05 42.95
CA LYS A 257 -32.82 93.87 44.16
C LYS A 257 -31.93 95.06 43.86
N VAL A 258 -30.85 94.87 43.09
CA VAL A 258 -29.96 95.96 42.66
C VAL A 258 -30.73 96.95 41.79
N GLN A 259 -31.49 96.49 40.79
CA GLN A 259 -32.33 97.33 39.93
C GLN A 259 -33.32 98.17 40.74
N THR A 260 -33.93 97.57 41.76
CA THR A 260 -34.89 98.25 42.66
C THR A 260 -34.22 99.32 43.50
N LYS A 261 -33.01 99.06 44.03
CA LYS A 261 -32.23 100.06 44.78
C LYS A 261 -31.81 101.22 43.86
N GLN A 262 -31.32 100.93 42.67
CA GLN A 262 -30.94 101.93 41.67
C GLN A 262 -32.13 102.80 41.27
N TYR A 263 -33.31 102.21 41.03
CA TYR A 263 -34.54 102.96 40.76
C TYR A 263 -34.90 103.90 41.92
N LYS A 264 -34.84 103.43 43.18
CA LYS A 264 -35.15 104.28 44.34
C LYS A 264 -34.19 105.47 44.44
N ALA A 265 -32.89 105.23 44.24
CA ALA A 265 -31.87 106.29 44.25
C ALA A 265 -32.07 107.29 43.10
N LEU A 266 -32.28 106.80 41.87
CA LEU A 266 -32.54 107.63 40.69
C LEU A 266 -33.83 108.44 40.84
N ARG A 267 -34.89 107.83 41.39
CA ARG A 267 -36.15 108.50 41.70
C ARG A 267 -35.93 109.63 42.71
N HIS A 268 -35.22 109.36 43.80
CA HIS A 268 -34.94 110.38 44.82
C HIS A 268 -34.22 111.59 44.21
N HIS A 269 -33.12 111.33 43.51
CA HIS A 269 -32.33 112.37 42.85
C HIS A 269 -33.17 113.19 41.86
N GLN A 270 -33.98 112.53 41.02
CA GLN A 270 -34.83 113.24 40.04
C GLN A 270 -35.90 114.12 40.69
N MET A 271 -36.40 113.74 41.88
CA MET A 271 -37.33 114.58 42.62
C MET A 271 -36.67 115.84 43.21
N GLU A 272 -35.36 115.81 43.46
CA GLU A 272 -34.58 116.96 43.98
C GLU A 272 -34.20 117.95 42.88
N VAL A 273 -33.90 117.47 41.66
CA VAL A 273 -33.41 118.32 40.56
C VAL A 273 -34.49 118.80 39.59
N THR A 274 -35.68 118.19 39.59
CA THR A 274 -36.78 118.54 38.67
C THR A 274 -37.75 119.55 39.30
N PRO A 275 -38.26 120.57 38.57
CA PRO A 275 -39.31 121.47 39.05
C PRO A 275 -40.64 120.77 39.38
N LYS A 276 -41.34 121.22 40.42
CA LYS A 276 -42.61 120.61 40.91
C LYS A 276 -43.70 120.46 39.84
N ALA A 277 -43.75 121.36 38.85
CA ALA A 277 -44.71 121.31 37.76
C ALA A 277 -44.57 120.05 36.87
N GLU A 278 -43.38 119.46 36.81
CA GLU A 278 -43.04 118.33 35.92
C GLU A 278 -42.94 116.98 36.65
N HIS A 279 -42.97 116.98 37.99
CA HIS A 279 -42.83 115.80 38.84
C HIS A 279 -43.76 114.64 38.45
N LYS A 280 -45.01 114.93 38.09
CA LYS A 280 -46.00 113.91 37.71
C LYS A 280 -45.57 113.14 36.46
N THR A 281 -45.03 113.85 35.47
CA THR A 281 -44.58 113.27 34.19
C THR A 281 -43.30 112.46 34.39
N VAL A 282 -42.34 113.00 35.14
CA VAL A 282 -41.06 112.32 35.45
C VAL A 282 -41.26 111.07 36.29
N LEU A 283 -42.13 111.10 37.31
CA LEU A 283 -42.44 109.91 38.11
C LEU A 283 -43.11 108.80 37.29
N LYS A 284 -44.00 109.17 36.36
CA LYS A 284 -44.63 108.21 35.45
C LYS A 284 -43.57 107.58 34.53
N ALA A 285 -42.72 108.38 33.90
CA ALA A 285 -41.65 107.89 33.03
C ALA A 285 -40.65 106.99 33.77
N LEU A 286 -40.24 107.35 35.00
CA LEU A 286 -39.37 106.51 35.83
C LEU A 286 -40.02 105.18 36.19
N LYS A 287 -41.32 105.16 36.49
CA LYS A 287 -42.08 103.94 36.81
C LYS A 287 -42.26 103.04 35.59
N ASP A 288 -42.55 103.62 34.43
CA ASP A 288 -42.65 102.90 33.17
C ASP A 288 -41.29 102.29 32.78
N GLU A 289 -40.20 103.04 32.98
CA GLU A 289 -38.83 102.58 32.75
C GLU A 289 -38.39 101.49 33.76
N GLN A 290 -38.78 101.60 35.04
CA GLN A 290 -38.57 100.54 36.03
C GLN A 290 -39.29 99.25 35.62
N THR A 291 -40.54 99.38 35.16
CA THR A 291 -41.36 98.25 34.73
C THR A 291 -40.75 97.57 33.50
N ARG A 292 -40.32 98.36 32.50
CA ARG A 292 -39.60 97.86 31.32
C ARG A 292 -38.31 97.13 31.73
N LYS A 293 -37.51 97.73 32.61
CA LYS A 293 -36.25 97.13 33.09
C LYS A 293 -36.46 95.80 33.83
N LEU A 294 -37.50 95.70 34.66
CA LEU A 294 -37.85 94.45 35.33
C LEU A 294 -38.40 93.41 34.36
N ALA A 295 -39.15 93.82 33.33
CA ALA A 295 -39.62 92.92 32.27
C ALA A 295 -38.45 92.32 31.46
N ILE A 296 -37.46 93.15 31.09
CA ILE A 296 -36.24 92.68 30.41
C ILE A 296 -35.47 91.68 31.30
N LEU A 297 -35.32 91.97 32.60
CA LEU A 297 -34.67 91.03 33.51
C LEU A 297 -35.43 89.70 33.63
N ALA A 298 -36.77 89.74 33.60
CA ALA A 298 -37.60 88.54 33.65
C ALA A 298 -37.47 87.70 32.37
N GLU A 299 -37.43 88.35 31.20
CA GLU A 299 -37.19 87.69 29.91
C GLU A 299 -35.78 87.08 29.85
N GLN A 300 -34.76 87.80 30.32
CA GLN A 300 -33.39 87.28 30.43
C GLN A 300 -33.29 86.07 31.37
N TYR A 301 -34.03 86.07 32.47
CA TYR A 301 -34.11 84.93 33.39
C TYR A 301 -34.76 83.72 32.73
N GLU A 302 -35.88 83.92 32.04
CA GLU A 302 -36.57 82.86 31.32
C GLU A 302 -35.70 82.27 30.19
N GLN A 303 -35.04 83.13 29.41
CA GLN A 303 -34.04 82.71 28.42
C GLN A 303 -32.90 81.92 29.08
N SER A 304 -32.30 82.44 30.15
CA SER A 304 -31.19 81.77 30.84
C SER A 304 -31.57 80.38 31.36
N ILE A 305 -32.80 80.19 31.86
CA ILE A 305 -33.29 78.88 32.27
C ILE A 305 -33.48 77.97 31.06
N ASN A 306 -34.17 78.44 30.02
CA ASN A 306 -34.46 77.62 28.84
C ASN A 306 -33.16 77.19 28.12
N GLU A 307 -32.21 78.11 27.97
CA GLU A 307 -30.88 77.83 27.40
C GLU A 307 -30.10 76.83 28.25
N MET A 308 -30.08 77.00 29.58
CA MET A 308 -29.41 76.05 30.48
C MET A 308 -30.03 74.65 30.39
N MET A 309 -31.36 74.56 30.41
CA MET A 309 -32.09 73.28 30.31
C MET A 309 -31.83 72.59 28.97
N ALA A 310 -31.90 73.33 27.86
CA ALA A 310 -31.65 72.81 26.51
C ALA A 310 -30.19 72.39 26.34
N SER A 311 -29.23 73.20 26.79
CA SER A 311 -27.80 72.90 26.73
C SER A 311 -27.44 71.67 27.55
N GLN A 312 -28.00 71.54 28.76
CA GLN A 312 -27.72 70.40 29.63
C GLN A 312 -28.41 69.11 29.16
N ALA A 313 -29.56 69.20 28.49
CA ALA A 313 -30.18 68.07 27.81
C ALA A 313 -29.32 67.59 26.63
N LEU A 314 -28.96 68.51 25.72
CA LEU A 314 -28.12 68.21 24.56
C LEU A 314 -26.78 67.59 24.98
N ARG A 315 -26.11 68.17 25.98
CA ARG A 315 -24.82 67.66 26.48
C ARG A 315 -24.93 66.25 27.05
N LEU A 316 -26.04 65.92 27.71
CA LEU A 316 -26.24 64.56 28.23
C LEU A 316 -26.45 63.58 27.07
N ASP A 317 -27.29 63.93 26.11
CA ASP A 317 -27.57 63.09 24.93
C ASP A 317 -26.29 62.85 24.12
N GLU A 318 -25.51 63.91 23.84
CA GLU A 318 -24.22 63.81 23.14
C GLU A 318 -23.22 62.92 23.89
N ALA A 319 -23.14 63.04 25.22
CA ALA A 319 -22.26 62.21 26.03
C ALA A 319 -22.67 60.73 26.00
N GLN A 320 -23.98 60.45 26.12
CA GLN A 320 -24.49 59.07 26.08
C GLN A 320 -24.33 58.43 24.69
N GLU A 321 -24.51 59.22 23.62
CA GLU A 321 -24.27 58.76 22.26
C GLU A 321 -22.78 58.45 22.05
N ALA A 322 -21.87 59.33 22.48
CA ALA A 322 -20.44 59.11 22.38
C ALA A 322 -20.00 57.85 23.13
N GLU A 323 -20.53 57.60 24.35
CA GLU A 323 -20.26 56.36 25.09
C GLU A 323 -20.80 55.12 24.38
N CYS A 324 -22.00 55.19 23.79
CA CYS A 324 -22.57 54.10 22.99
C CYS A 324 -21.69 53.78 21.77
N GLN A 325 -21.25 54.81 21.05
CA GLN A 325 -20.38 54.64 19.88
C GLN A 325 -19.02 54.06 20.28
N ALA A 326 -18.41 54.56 21.35
CA ALA A 326 -17.14 54.05 21.85
C ALA A 326 -17.24 52.58 22.29
N LEU A 327 -18.30 52.21 23.03
CA LEU A 327 -18.52 50.82 23.42
C LEU A 327 -18.72 49.91 22.20
N ARG A 328 -19.55 50.32 21.23
CA ARG A 328 -19.77 49.54 19.99
C ARG A 328 -18.47 49.32 19.23
N GLN A 329 -17.65 50.37 19.07
CA GLN A 329 -16.35 50.25 18.41
C GLN A 329 -15.43 49.30 19.16
N GLN A 330 -15.38 49.37 20.49
CA GLN A 330 -14.57 48.46 21.30
C GLN A 330 -15.02 47.00 21.15
N LEU A 331 -16.31 46.71 21.31
CA LEU A 331 -16.85 45.34 21.19
C LEU A 331 -16.67 44.77 19.77
N GLN A 332 -16.75 45.63 18.75
CA GLN A 332 -16.47 45.26 17.37
C GLN A 332 -14.99 44.90 17.17
N GLN A 333 -14.06 45.69 17.71
CA GLN A 333 -12.62 45.39 17.65
C GLN A 333 -12.27 44.08 18.38
N GLU A 334 -12.88 43.83 19.55
CA GLU A 334 -12.72 42.57 20.28
C GLU A 334 -13.22 41.37 19.47
N MET A 335 -14.35 41.51 18.78
CA MET A 335 -14.88 40.49 17.88
C MET A 335 -13.98 40.23 16.66
N GLU A 336 -13.45 41.29 16.05
CA GLU A 336 -12.51 41.19 14.92
C GLU A 336 -11.22 40.49 15.33
N LEU A 337 -10.70 40.79 16.52
CA LEU A 337 -9.52 40.12 17.06
C LEU A 337 -9.79 38.62 17.31
N LEU A 338 -10.95 38.26 17.86
CA LEU A 338 -11.36 36.86 18.03
C LEU A 338 -11.42 36.15 16.68
N ASN A 339 -12.08 36.74 15.69
CA ASN A 339 -12.18 36.18 14.34
C ASN A 339 -10.79 35.98 13.70
N ALA A 340 -9.88 36.96 13.84
CA ALA A 340 -8.52 36.86 13.34
C ALA A 340 -7.73 35.74 14.02
N TYR A 341 -7.89 35.58 15.34
CA TYR A 341 -7.27 34.50 16.11
C TYR A 341 -7.77 33.12 15.69
N GLN A 342 -9.09 32.95 15.55
CA GLN A 342 -9.71 31.71 15.09
C GLN A 342 -9.28 31.35 13.66
N SER A 343 -9.25 32.34 12.76
CA SER A 343 -8.77 32.17 11.38
C SER A 343 -7.32 31.71 11.33
N LYS A 344 -6.46 32.31 12.17
CA LYS A 344 -5.05 31.92 12.31
C LYS A 344 -4.90 30.47 12.79
N ILE A 345 -5.64 30.04 13.82
CA ILE A 345 -5.60 28.65 14.31
C ILE A 345 -6.02 27.68 13.22
N LYS A 346 -7.11 28.00 12.51
CA LYS A 346 -7.63 27.16 11.42
C LYS A 346 -6.57 26.99 10.33
N MET A 347 -6.00 28.09 9.83
CA MET A 347 -4.95 28.05 8.80
C MET A 347 -3.72 27.27 9.25
N GLN A 348 -3.27 27.46 10.50
CA GLN A 348 -2.13 26.72 11.04
C GLN A 348 -2.40 25.22 11.14
N THR A 349 -3.62 24.84 11.53
CA THR A 349 -4.03 23.44 11.62
C THR A 349 -4.14 22.80 10.23
N GLU A 350 -4.71 23.51 9.26
CA GLU A 350 -4.79 23.05 7.86
C GLU A 350 -3.40 22.86 7.27
N ALA A 351 -2.48 23.82 7.47
CA ALA A 351 -1.09 23.70 7.06
C ALA A 351 -0.37 22.53 7.75
N GLN A 352 -0.69 22.23 9.01
CA GLN A 352 -0.18 21.04 9.69
C GLN A 352 -0.72 19.75 9.03
N HIS A 353 -2.02 19.71 8.72
CA HIS A 353 -2.65 18.56 8.06
C HIS A 353 -2.03 18.27 6.70
N GLU A 354 -1.74 19.30 5.89
CA GLU A 354 -1.04 19.16 4.61
C GLU A 354 0.36 18.57 4.80
N ARG A 355 1.13 19.05 5.78
CA ARG A 355 2.47 18.50 6.08
C ARG A 355 2.40 17.05 6.54
N GLU A 356 1.43 16.70 7.37
CA GLU A 356 1.22 15.31 7.81
C GLU A 356 0.86 14.40 6.63
N GLN A 357 0.01 14.88 5.71
CA GLN A 357 -0.35 14.16 4.49
C GLN A 357 0.87 13.94 3.58
N GLN A 358 1.65 14.99 3.30
CA GLN A 358 2.86 14.88 2.49
C GLN A 358 3.88 13.92 3.10
N LYS A 359 4.07 13.96 4.42
CA LYS A 359 4.95 13.01 5.13
C LYS A 359 4.47 11.58 4.99
N LEU A 360 3.16 11.33 5.09
CA LEU A 360 2.60 10.00 4.89
C LEU A 360 2.79 9.53 3.45
N GLU A 361 2.52 10.39 2.47
CA GLU A 361 2.70 10.09 1.04
C GLU A 361 4.17 9.76 0.72
N GLN A 362 5.13 10.52 1.25
CA GLN A 362 6.56 10.24 1.10
C GLN A 362 6.94 8.90 1.72
N LYS A 363 6.46 8.61 2.93
CA LYS A 363 6.72 7.34 3.62
C LYS A 363 6.17 6.15 2.83
N VAL A 364 4.94 6.27 2.32
CA VAL A 364 4.28 5.24 1.50
C VAL A 364 5.05 5.05 0.19
N SER A 365 5.42 6.14 -0.49
CA SER A 365 6.18 6.09 -1.74
C SER A 365 7.54 5.42 -1.56
N LEU A 366 8.28 5.77 -0.51
CA LEU A 366 9.57 5.14 -0.20
C LEU A 366 9.41 3.65 0.10
N ARG A 367 8.39 3.28 0.89
CA ARG A 367 8.09 1.88 1.21
C ARG A 367 7.75 1.09 -0.07
N ARG A 368 6.96 1.68 -0.97
CA ARG A 368 6.60 1.08 -2.25
C ARG A 368 7.82 0.86 -3.14
N ALA A 369 8.67 1.88 -3.28
CA ALA A 369 9.90 1.78 -4.08
C ALA A 369 10.84 0.68 -3.56
N HIS A 370 11.02 0.57 -2.23
CA HIS A 370 11.80 -0.52 -1.65
C HIS A 370 11.19 -1.89 -1.88
N LEU A 371 9.86 -2.01 -1.81
CA LEU A 371 9.17 -3.26 -2.10
C LEU A 371 9.35 -3.67 -3.57
N GLU A 372 9.19 -2.73 -4.50
CA GLU A 372 9.37 -2.96 -5.94
C GLU A 372 10.81 -3.36 -6.27
N GLN A 373 11.80 -2.64 -5.72
CA GLN A 373 13.21 -2.99 -5.86
C GLN A 373 13.49 -4.41 -5.35
N LYS A 374 12.98 -4.76 -4.16
CA LYS A 374 13.16 -6.10 -3.60
C LYS A 374 12.53 -7.18 -4.50
N ILE A 375 11.34 -6.93 -5.05
CA ILE A 375 10.68 -7.84 -5.98
C ILE A 375 11.53 -8.02 -7.24
N GLU A 376 12.06 -6.95 -7.81
CA GLU A 376 12.91 -6.98 -9.00
C GLU A 376 14.20 -7.78 -8.77
N GLU A 377 14.89 -7.53 -7.64
CA GLU A 377 16.09 -8.28 -7.23
C GLU A 377 15.80 -9.77 -7.05
N GLU A 378 14.68 -10.11 -6.40
CA GLU A 378 14.26 -11.51 -6.21
C GLU A 378 13.91 -12.20 -7.52
N LEU A 379 13.24 -11.52 -8.46
CA LEU A 379 12.95 -12.04 -9.80
C LEU A 379 14.23 -12.26 -10.61
N GLY A 380 15.18 -11.32 -10.54
CA GLY A 380 16.49 -11.45 -11.17
C GLY A 380 17.28 -12.64 -10.61
N SER A 381 17.33 -12.78 -9.28
CA SER A 381 17.96 -13.92 -8.61
C SER A 381 17.31 -15.25 -8.99
N LEU A 382 15.97 -15.30 -9.03
CA LEU A 382 15.23 -16.50 -9.40
C LEU A 382 15.49 -16.91 -10.86
N GLN A 383 15.55 -15.95 -11.77
CA GLN A 383 15.84 -16.21 -13.18
C GLN A 383 17.29 -16.71 -13.38
N LYS A 384 18.24 -16.15 -12.63
CA LYS A 384 19.62 -16.65 -12.61
C LYS A 384 19.67 -18.09 -12.10
N GLU A 385 19.04 -18.38 -10.95
CA GLU A 385 18.98 -19.72 -10.39
C GLU A 385 18.36 -20.73 -11.38
N ARG A 386 17.28 -20.33 -12.06
CA ARG A 386 16.62 -21.15 -13.10
C ARG A 386 17.61 -21.53 -14.21
N THR A 387 18.37 -20.55 -14.70
CA THR A 387 19.34 -20.74 -15.78
C THR A 387 20.49 -21.62 -15.34
N ASP A 388 21.04 -21.38 -14.15
CA ASP A 388 22.17 -22.13 -13.59
C ASP A 388 21.79 -23.59 -13.33
N ARG A 389 20.59 -23.86 -12.80
CA ARG A 389 20.07 -25.22 -12.57
C ARG A 389 19.93 -26.01 -13.87
N ILE A 390 19.33 -25.40 -14.90
CA ILE A 390 19.16 -26.04 -16.21
C ILE A 390 20.53 -26.33 -16.84
N LYS A 391 21.44 -25.35 -16.81
CA LYS A 391 22.80 -25.51 -17.33
C LYS A 391 23.55 -26.66 -16.64
N HIS A 392 23.56 -26.69 -15.32
CA HIS A 392 24.21 -27.76 -14.57
C HIS A 392 23.63 -29.16 -14.88
N LEU A 393 22.32 -29.26 -15.07
CA LEU A 393 21.69 -30.52 -15.45
C LEU A 393 22.19 -30.98 -16.83
N LEU A 394 22.13 -30.11 -17.83
CA LEU A 394 22.53 -30.43 -19.20
C LEU A 394 24.02 -30.80 -19.29
N GLU A 395 24.90 -30.04 -18.62
CA GLU A 395 26.34 -30.34 -18.57
C GLU A 395 26.66 -31.67 -17.85
N ARG A 396 25.84 -32.06 -16.86
CA ARG A 396 25.96 -33.38 -16.23
C ARG A 396 25.53 -34.48 -17.20
N GLN A 397 24.42 -34.29 -17.89
CA GLN A 397 23.87 -35.27 -18.84
C GLN A 397 24.80 -35.47 -20.04
N GLU A 398 25.38 -34.39 -20.57
CA GLU A 398 26.39 -34.42 -21.64
C GLU A 398 27.62 -35.22 -21.22
N ARG A 399 28.21 -34.93 -20.05
CA ARG A 399 29.34 -35.71 -19.51
C ARG A 399 29.02 -37.19 -19.31
N GLU A 400 27.79 -37.50 -18.92
CA GLU A 400 27.36 -38.89 -18.75
C GLU A 400 27.24 -39.61 -20.11
N ILE A 401 26.71 -38.93 -21.13
CA ILE A 401 26.65 -39.44 -22.51
C ILE A 401 28.07 -39.68 -23.03
N ASP A 402 28.96 -38.69 -22.90
CA ASP A 402 30.34 -38.79 -23.36
C ASP A 402 31.07 -39.96 -22.67
N SER A 403 30.95 -40.07 -21.35
CA SER A 403 31.54 -41.19 -20.60
C SER A 403 30.99 -42.53 -21.05
N PHE A 404 29.68 -42.61 -21.30
CA PHE A 404 29.03 -43.83 -21.77
C PHE A 404 29.49 -44.21 -23.19
N ASP A 405 29.61 -43.24 -24.08
CA ASP A 405 30.01 -43.46 -25.47
C ASP A 405 31.51 -43.79 -25.57
N MET A 406 32.37 -43.16 -24.77
CA MET A 406 33.79 -43.54 -24.63
C MET A 406 33.98 -44.97 -24.14
N GLU A 407 33.24 -45.38 -23.10
CA GLU A 407 33.29 -46.76 -22.60
C GLU A 407 32.75 -47.73 -23.66
N SER A 408 31.70 -47.36 -24.39
CA SER A 408 31.14 -48.17 -25.49
C SER A 408 32.18 -48.41 -26.59
N MET A 409 32.90 -47.36 -27.00
CA MET A 409 33.98 -47.47 -27.98
C MET A 409 35.10 -48.39 -27.49
N ARG A 410 35.51 -48.28 -26.21
CA ARG A 410 36.53 -49.14 -25.61
C ARG A 410 36.14 -50.62 -25.61
N LEU A 411 34.85 -50.92 -25.46
CA LEU A 411 34.31 -52.28 -25.55
C LEU A 411 34.13 -52.77 -26.99
N GLY A 412 34.51 -51.99 -27.99
CA GLY A 412 34.42 -52.34 -29.41
C GLY A 412 33.07 -51.98 -30.05
N PHE A 413 32.18 -51.27 -29.35
CA PHE A 413 30.90 -50.82 -29.89
C PHE A 413 31.05 -49.42 -30.50
N SER A 414 31.14 -49.35 -31.83
CA SER A 414 31.14 -48.08 -32.57
C SER A 414 29.73 -47.68 -32.99
N ASN A 415 29.40 -46.39 -32.96
CA ASN A 415 28.13 -45.81 -33.44
C ASN A 415 26.86 -46.50 -32.90
N LEU A 416 26.65 -46.44 -31.59
CA LEU A 416 25.40 -46.93 -30.95
C LEU A 416 24.18 -46.00 -31.18
N GLY A 417 24.41 -44.77 -31.68
CA GLY A 417 23.35 -43.79 -31.92
C GLY A 417 22.49 -44.03 -33.17
N THR A 418 22.92 -44.89 -34.10
CA THR A 418 22.25 -45.12 -35.41
C THR A 418 21.49 -46.44 -35.50
N LEU A 419 21.30 -47.16 -34.40
CA LEU A 419 20.42 -48.34 -34.37
C LEU A 419 18.96 -47.86 -34.33
N ASP A 420 18.38 -47.61 -35.50
CA ASP A 420 16.94 -47.55 -35.66
C ASP A 420 16.38 -48.94 -35.32
N PHE A 421 15.79 -49.03 -34.13
CA PHE A 421 14.96 -50.16 -33.77
C PHE A 421 13.68 -50.10 -34.62
N PRO A 422 13.12 -51.24 -35.05
CA PRO A 422 11.79 -51.27 -35.64
C PRO A 422 10.85 -50.51 -34.71
N LYS A 423 10.12 -49.53 -35.24
CA LYS A 423 9.07 -48.83 -34.49
C LYS A 423 8.12 -49.90 -33.94
N ASP A 424 7.92 -49.89 -32.62
CA ASP A 424 6.84 -50.63 -31.99
C ASP A 424 5.52 -50.01 -32.48
N ASP A 425 4.99 -50.50 -33.60
CA ASP A 425 3.58 -50.32 -33.99
C ASP A 425 2.73 -51.20 -33.06
N TYR A 426 2.69 -50.83 -31.78
CA TYR A 426 1.68 -51.26 -30.82
C TYR A 426 1.40 -50.14 -29.82
N ARG A 427 0.72 -49.09 -30.29
CA ARG A 427 -0.47 -48.50 -29.63
C ARG A 427 -1.00 -47.28 -30.38
#